data_AF-A0A7K4FUD9-F1
#
_entry.id   AF-A0A7K4FUD9-F1
#
_cell.length_a   1.000
_cell.length_b   1.000
_cell.length_c   1.000
_cell.angle_alpha   90.00
_cell.angle_beta   90.00
_cell.angle_gamma   90.00
#
_symmetry.space_group_name_H-M   'P 1'
#
loop_
_entity.id
_entity.type
_entity.pdbx_description
1 polymer ?
#
loop_
_entity_poly.entity_id
_entity_poly.type
_entity_poly.pdbx_seq_one_letter_code
_entity_poly.pdbx_strand_id
1 'polypeptide(L)' 'RRDKMPKPEEIISSAIQEGEWIVENGISTKEEVDLAVKLGLGWPKGVFEYKAELNSMVR' A
#
# COMPACT_ATOMS: atom_id res chain seq x y z
N ARG A 1 9.16 -25.24 3.63
CA ARG A 1 7.82 -25.13 3.00
C ARG A 1 7.74 -23.79 2.28
N ARG A 2 8.27 -23.69 1.05
CA ARG A 2 8.13 -22.47 0.23
C ARG A 2 6.74 -22.34 -0.36
N ASP A 3 6.01 -23.46 -0.42
CA ASP A 3 4.60 -23.62 -0.77
C ASP A 3 3.63 -22.84 0.14
N LYS A 4 4.10 -22.35 1.30
CA LYS A 4 3.28 -21.60 2.28
C LYS A 4 3.77 -20.18 2.53
N MET A 5 4.77 -19.69 1.78
CA MET A 5 5.19 -18.30 1.95
C MET A 5 4.12 -17.40 1.35
N PRO A 6 3.72 -16.33 2.08
CA PRO A 6 2.81 -15.36 1.52
C PRO A 6 3.47 -14.71 0.30
N LYS A 7 2.66 -14.45 -0.71
CA LYS A 7 3.08 -13.68 -1.87
C LYS A 7 3.32 -12.22 -1.44
N PRO A 8 4.19 -11.46 -2.14
CA PRO A 8 4.44 -10.06 -1.80
C PRO A 8 3.17 -9.21 -1.67
N GLU A 9 2.17 -9.42 -2.52
CA GLU A 9 0.89 -8.72 -2.46
C GLU A 9 0.11 -9.01 -1.17
N GLU A 10 0.21 -10.22 -0.63
CA GLU A 10 -0.48 -10.61 0.59
C GLU A 10 0.13 -9.90 1.80
N ILE A 11 1.44 -9.68 1.80
CA ILE A 11 2.17 -9.00 2.88
C ILE A 11 1.75 -7.53 3.01
N ILE A 12 1.56 -6.83 1.89
CA ILE A 12 1.27 -5.37 1.91
C ILE A 12 -0.23 -5.05 1.82
N SER A 13 -1.07 -6.06 1.56
CA SER A 13 -2.51 -5.90 1.30
C SER A 13 -3.25 -5.10 2.38
N SER A 14 -2.94 -5.32 3.65
CA SER A 14 -3.60 -4.61 4.76
C SER A 14 -3.27 -3.12 4.75
N ALA A 15 -2.02 -2.74 4.52
CA ALA A 15 -1.62 -1.33 4.49
C ALA A 15 -2.30 -0.57 3.34
N ILE A 16 -2.47 -1.23 2.18
CA ILE A 16 -3.19 -0.65 1.04
C ILE A 16 -4.66 -0.43 1.40
N GLN A 17 -5.33 -1.44 1.98
CA GLN A 17 -6.74 -1.34 2.35
C GLN A 17 -6.99 -0.24 3.39
N GLU A 18 -6.12 -0.10 4.39
CA GLU A 18 -6.23 0.98 5.37
C GLU A 18 -6.03 2.36 4.73
N GLY A 19 -5.07 2.48 3.80
CA GLY A 19 -4.89 3.72 3.02
C GLY A 19 -6.13 4.08 2.21
N GLU A 20 -6.76 3.09 1.56
CA GLU A 20 -8.01 3.28 0.83
C GLU A 20 -9.14 3.73 1.74
N TRP A 21 -9.30 3.07 2.88
CA TRP A 21 -10.33 3.43 3.85
C TRP A 21 -10.18 4.88 4.33
N ILE A 22 -8.96 5.34 4.62
CA ILE A 22 -8.69 6.74 5.01
C ILE A 22 -9.16 7.72 3.92
N VAL A 23 -8.89 7.42 2.66
CA VAL A 23 -9.26 8.29 1.53
C VAL A 23 -10.76 8.23 1.25
N GLU A 24 -11.37 7.06 1.27
CA GLU A 24 -12.80 6.85 1.03
C GLU A 24 -13.67 7.56 2.09
N ASN A 25 -13.17 7.64 3.33
CA ASN A 25 -13.84 8.35 4.41
C ASN A 25 -13.51 9.86 4.46
N GLY A 26 -12.76 10.38 3.47
CA GLY A 26 -12.44 11.80 3.36
C GLY A 26 -11.54 12.33 4.49
N ILE A 27 -10.79 11.45 5.16
CA ILE A 27 -9.91 11.81 6.28
C ILE A 27 -8.63 12.47 5.76
N SER A 28 -8.13 12.02 4.61
CA SER A 28 -6.93 12.57 3.95
C SER A 28 -6.94 12.24 2.46
N THR A 29 -6.00 12.81 1.70
CA THR A 29 -5.79 12.54 0.27
C THR A 29 -4.82 11.39 0.04
N LYS A 30 -4.80 10.81 -1.18
CA LYS A 30 -3.85 9.72 -1.52
C LYS A 30 -2.40 10.19 -1.40
N GLU A 31 -2.15 11.42 -1.84
CA GLU A 31 -0.83 12.06 -1.84
C GLU A 31 -0.31 12.27 -0.41
N GLU A 32 -1.17 12.73 0.49
CA GLU A 32 -0.83 12.91 1.91
C GLU A 32 -0.60 11.59 2.64
N VAL A 33 -1.43 10.57 2.38
CA VAL A 33 -1.25 9.22 2.92
C VAL A 33 0.08 8.63 2.46
N ASP A 34 0.40 8.72 1.17
CA ASP A 34 1.69 8.25 0.65
C ASP A 34 2.87 9.02 1.25
N LEU A 35 2.73 10.34 1.45
CA LEU A 35 3.74 11.15 2.13
C LEU A 35 3.93 10.72 3.59
N ALA A 36 2.84 10.46 4.31
CA ALA A 36 2.87 9.99 5.70
C ALA A 36 3.52 8.61 5.82
N VAL A 37 3.26 7.70 4.88
CA VAL A 37 3.91 6.38 4.82
C VAL A 37 5.42 6.54 4.58
N LYS A 38 5.82 7.41 3.64
CA LYS A 38 7.24 7.64 3.33
C LYS A 38 7.99 8.31 4.47
N LEU A 39 7.46 9.40 5.03
CA LEU A 39 8.14 10.18 6.06
C LEU A 39 7.92 9.65 7.48
N GLY A 40 6.72 9.16 7.78
CA GLY A 40 6.34 8.69 9.11
C GLY A 40 6.74 7.24 9.39
N LEU A 41 6.52 6.34 8.42
CA LEU A 41 6.88 4.92 8.55
C LEU A 41 8.26 4.60 7.96
N GLY A 42 8.88 5.54 7.23
CA GLY A 42 10.18 5.35 6.61
C GLY A 42 10.17 4.39 5.42
N TRP A 43 9.00 4.16 4.81
CA TRP A 43 8.89 3.27 3.67
C TRP A 43 9.46 3.94 2.41
N PRO A 44 10.05 3.18 1.48
CA PRO A 44 10.64 3.78 0.28
C PRO A 44 9.58 4.25 -0.72
N LYS A 45 8.34 3.76 -0.61
CA LYS A 45 7.18 4.17 -1.42
C LYS A 45 5.93 4.23 -0.57
N GLY A 46 4.96 5.00 -1.03
CA GLY A 46 3.61 5.05 -0.46
C GLY A 46 2.80 3.79 -0.78
N VAL A 47 1.70 3.60 -0.04
CA VAL A 47 0.80 2.44 -0.24
C VAL A 47 0.09 2.49 -1.59
N PHE A 48 -0.25 3.68 -2.10
CA PHE A 48 -0.87 3.81 -3.41
C PHE A 48 0.13 3.64 -4.57
N GLU A 49 1.37 4.10 -4.38
CA GLU A 49 2.49 3.79 -5.28
C GLU A 49 2.71 2.27 -5.39
N TYR A 50 2.72 1.54 -4.27
CA TYR A 50 2.82 0.08 -4.28
C TYR A 50 1.62 -0.60 -4.92
N LYS A 51 0.40 -0.12 -4.66
CA LYS A 51 -0.81 -0.65 -5.30
C LYS A 51 -0.74 -0.53 -6.83
N ALA A 52 -0.27 0.62 -7.33
CA ALA A 52 -0.10 0.84 -8.76
C ALA A 52 0.93 -0.12 -9.37
N GLU A 53 2.05 -0.36 -8.67
CA GLU A 53 3.08 -1.30 -9.09
C GLU A 53 2.56 -2.74 -9.14
N LEU A 54 1.87 -3.21 -8.10
CA LEU A 54 1.26 -4.54 -8.09
C LEU A 54 0.26 -4.73 -9.23
N ASN A 55 -0.60 -3.74 -9.48
CA ASN A 55 -1.56 -3.79 -10.59
C ASN A 55 -0.87 -3.83 -11.96
N SER A 56 0.32 -3.25 -12.10
CA SER A 56 1.11 -3.29 -13.33
C SER A 56 1.78 -4.64 -13.59
N MET A 57 2.04 -5.43 -12.54
CA MET A 57 2.66 -6.78 -12.64
C MET A 57 1.65 -7.87 -13.00
N VAL A 58 0.34 -7.62 -12.82
CA VAL A 58 -0.74 -8.58 -13.08
C VAL A 58 -1.34 -8.44 -14.50
N ARG A 59 -0.80 -7.52 -15.31
CA ARG A 59 -1.12 -7.37 -16.74
C ARG A 59 -0.02 -8.00 -17.59
#